data_AF-A0A553FQQ0-F1
#
_entry.id   AF-A0A553FQQ0-F1
#
_cell.length_a   1.000
_cell.length_b   1.000
_cell.length_c   1.000
_cell.angle_alpha   90.00
_cell.angle_beta   90.00
_cell.angle_gamma   90.00
#
_symmetry.space_group_name_H-M   'P 1'
#
loop_
_entity.id
_entity.type
_entity.pdbx_description
1 polymer ?
#
loop_
_entity_poly.entity_id
_entity_poly.type
_entity_poly.pdbx_seq_one_letter_code
_entity_poly.pdbx_strand_id
1 'polypeptide(L)'
;MKRFYLLSVLLLITAVISYSQDKIYKRDHSVIECVITEVGIEEIKYYLSPDEIRNSPTFSIPVSQVSRIVLSNGREMTFKDPLQDESLYSEDRSHALKLHFLSALTEHLGFTYEKSIKPGRSFETELGLIGIGFNTDDYNRSQGAYVSSGYKFIRTPDFYTSHMKYAHLLKGSYIKPQIILSVYQNEYDNDFFFGSGVTTRRIKRDVVAGALLLNFGKQIIYDNAFLIDYSVGIGYGFSNLKNDELDGGDVNDFRAFHYGFIAGDSNSPIAVNARLKIGLLLK
;
A
#
# COMPACT_ATOMS: atom_id res chain seq x y z
N MET A 1 19.82 40.27 -56.34
CA MET A 1 18.90 41.15 -55.56
C MET A 1 17.58 40.46 -55.17
N LYS A 2 16.85 39.79 -56.07
CA LYS A 2 15.57 39.11 -55.75
C LYS A 2 15.63 38.01 -54.65
N ARG A 3 16.77 37.30 -54.49
CA ARG A 3 16.96 36.27 -53.45
C ARG A 3 17.13 36.82 -52.03
N PHE A 4 17.62 38.05 -51.88
CA PHE A 4 17.74 38.72 -50.57
C PHE A 4 16.39 39.23 -50.05
N TYR A 5 15.49 39.66 -50.96
CA TYR A 5 14.12 40.02 -50.60
C TYR A 5 13.29 38.82 -50.13
N LEU A 6 13.53 37.62 -50.67
CA LEU A 6 12.84 36.43 -50.20
C LEU A 6 13.28 36.02 -48.78
N LEU A 7 14.57 36.20 -48.47
CA LEU A 7 15.11 35.91 -47.14
C LEU A 7 14.64 36.91 -46.08
N SER A 8 14.51 38.20 -46.44
CA SER A 8 14.01 39.23 -45.52
C SER A 8 12.51 39.11 -45.25
N VAL A 9 11.72 38.66 -46.23
CA VAL A 9 10.28 38.34 -46.03
C VAL A 9 10.11 37.07 -45.17
N LEU A 10 10.97 36.06 -45.34
CA LEU A 10 10.95 34.85 -44.50
C LEU A 10 11.33 35.13 -43.04
N LEU A 11 12.27 36.07 -42.80
CA LEU A 11 12.70 36.46 -41.46
C LEU A 11 11.66 37.34 -40.72
N LEU A 12 10.86 38.11 -41.47
CA LEU A 12 9.75 38.90 -40.91
C LEU A 12 8.59 38.01 -40.41
N ILE A 13 8.38 36.85 -41.06
CA ILE A 13 7.33 35.89 -40.67
C ILE A 13 7.72 35.13 -39.40
N THR A 14 9.01 34.97 -39.10
CA THR A 14 9.49 34.33 -37.85
C THR A 14 9.46 35.24 -36.61
N ALA A 15 9.17 36.53 -36.77
CA ALA A 15 9.14 37.50 -35.67
C ALA A 15 7.72 37.75 -35.09
N VAL A 16 6.74 36.88 -35.41
CA VAL A 16 5.48 36.85 -34.65
C VAL A 16 5.77 36.18 -33.32
N ILE A 17 6.36 36.95 -32.40
CA ILE A 17 6.43 36.61 -30.99
C ILE A 17 4.97 36.48 -30.56
N SER A 18 4.54 35.24 -30.35
CA SER A 18 3.18 34.94 -29.90
C SER A 18 2.99 35.57 -28.53
N TYR A 19 2.32 36.71 -28.46
CA TYR A 19 1.75 37.21 -27.22
C TYR A 19 0.61 36.27 -26.83
N SER A 20 0.94 35.15 -26.22
CA SER A 20 -0.06 34.32 -25.56
C SER A 20 -0.54 35.09 -24.33
N GLN A 21 -1.86 35.21 -24.18
CA GLN A 21 -2.44 35.59 -22.89
C GLN A 21 -2.17 34.48 -21.86
N ASP A 22 -2.29 34.80 -20.57
CA ASP A 22 -2.17 33.78 -19.55
C ASP A 22 -3.33 32.78 -19.68
N LYS A 23 -3.06 31.51 -19.38
CA LYS A 23 -4.05 30.43 -19.47
C LYS A 23 -4.10 29.67 -18.17
N ILE A 24 -5.30 29.54 -17.60
CA ILE A 24 -5.58 28.65 -16.48
C ILE A 24 -6.20 27.38 -17.03
N TYR A 25 -5.53 26.25 -16.82
CA TYR A 25 -6.06 24.93 -17.16
C TYR A 25 -6.69 24.33 -15.93
N LYS A 26 -8.01 24.16 -15.95
CA LYS A 26 -8.76 23.53 -14.87
C LYS A 26 -8.61 22.00 -14.91
N ARG A 27 -8.87 21.35 -13.77
CA ARG A 27 -8.86 19.89 -13.65
C ARG A 27 -9.97 19.20 -14.44
N ASP A 28 -11.04 19.92 -14.77
CA ASP A 28 -12.10 19.47 -15.69
C ASP A 28 -11.72 19.61 -17.19
N HIS A 29 -10.45 19.93 -17.47
CA HIS A 29 -9.89 20.20 -18.79
C HIS A 29 -10.39 21.47 -19.49
N SER A 30 -11.23 22.28 -18.85
CA SER A 30 -11.59 23.59 -19.38
C SER A 30 -10.41 24.58 -19.24
N VAL A 31 -10.34 25.53 -20.17
CA VAL A 31 -9.27 26.53 -20.25
C VAL A 31 -9.88 27.91 -20.10
N ILE A 32 -9.31 28.71 -19.22
CA ILE A 32 -9.66 30.12 -19.05
C ILE A 32 -8.50 30.94 -19.58
N GLU A 33 -8.73 31.68 -20.65
CA GLU A 33 -7.81 32.71 -21.13
C GLU A 33 -8.04 33.97 -20.29
N CYS A 34 -6.99 34.47 -19.65
CA CYS A 34 -7.10 35.52 -18.65
C CYS A 34 -5.79 36.29 -18.49
N VAL A 35 -5.81 37.31 -17.63
CA VAL A 35 -4.62 37.98 -17.09
C VAL A 35 -4.56 37.65 -15.61
N ILE A 36 -3.55 36.89 -15.19
CA ILE A 36 -3.37 36.48 -13.80
C ILE A 36 -2.76 37.64 -13.02
N THR A 37 -3.40 38.02 -11.91
CA THR A 37 -2.95 39.13 -11.06
C THR A 37 -2.21 38.66 -9.82
N GLU A 38 -2.72 37.61 -9.19
CA GLU A 38 -2.16 37.07 -7.96
C GLU A 38 -2.33 35.55 -7.94
N VAL A 39 -1.24 34.84 -7.63
CA VAL A 39 -1.27 33.39 -7.36
C VAL A 39 -1.14 33.23 -5.85
N GLY A 40 -2.28 33.10 -5.17
CA GLY A 40 -2.34 32.79 -3.75
C GLY A 40 -2.23 31.28 -3.50
N ILE A 41 -2.25 30.91 -2.22
CA ILE A 41 -2.18 29.49 -1.80
C ILE A 41 -3.56 28.81 -1.96
N GLU A 42 -4.63 29.53 -1.68
CA GLU A 42 -6.01 29.02 -1.76
C GLU A 42 -6.69 29.33 -3.09
N GLU A 43 -6.44 30.52 -3.64
CA GLU A 43 -7.10 31.01 -4.84
C GLU A 43 -6.12 31.71 -5.77
N ILE A 44 -6.43 31.67 -7.06
CA ILE A 44 -5.78 32.44 -8.11
C ILE A 44 -6.74 33.53 -8.53
N LYS A 45 -6.28 34.79 -8.49
CA LYS A 45 -7.06 35.95 -8.93
C LYS A 45 -6.69 36.30 -10.37
N TYR A 46 -7.69 36.62 -11.16
CA TYR A 46 -7.51 36.92 -12.59
C TYR A 46 -8.59 37.86 -13.14
N TYR A 47 -8.31 38.43 -14.31
CA TYR A 47 -9.26 39.18 -15.15
C TYR A 47 -9.48 38.46 -16.49
N LEU A 48 -10.68 38.53 -17.06
CA LEU A 48 -11.01 37.85 -18.32
C LEU A 48 -10.46 38.56 -19.57
N SER A 49 -10.19 39.87 -19.50
CA SER A 49 -9.64 40.63 -20.63
C SER A 49 -8.62 41.70 -20.18
N PRO A 50 -7.56 41.96 -20.97
CA PRO A 50 -6.64 43.07 -20.74
C PRO A 50 -7.32 44.45 -20.73
N ASP A 51 -8.41 44.62 -21.49
CA ASP A 51 -9.13 45.89 -21.58
C ASP A 51 -10.02 46.17 -20.34
N GLU A 52 -10.27 45.13 -19.54
CA GLU A 52 -11.16 45.13 -18.38
C GLU A 52 -10.46 45.53 -17.06
N ILE A 53 -9.13 45.71 -17.07
CA ILE A 53 -8.29 45.92 -15.88
C ILE A 53 -8.69 47.16 -15.06
N ARG A 54 -9.31 48.18 -15.67
CA ARG A 54 -9.62 49.45 -14.97
C ARG A 54 -10.98 49.50 -14.26
N ASN A 55 -11.95 48.63 -14.57
CA ASN A 55 -13.31 48.72 -14.01
C ASN A 55 -14.08 47.38 -13.90
N SER A 56 -13.45 46.23 -14.16
CA SER A 56 -14.15 44.94 -14.11
C SER A 56 -13.99 44.18 -12.79
N PRO A 57 -14.93 43.27 -12.47
CA PRO A 57 -14.81 42.40 -11.31
C PRO A 57 -13.54 41.56 -11.35
N THR A 58 -12.82 41.47 -10.23
CA THR A 58 -11.77 40.48 -10.05
C THR A 58 -12.40 39.11 -9.85
N PHE A 59 -12.03 38.13 -10.67
CA PHE A 59 -12.46 36.76 -10.50
C PHE A 59 -11.43 36.00 -9.66
N SER A 60 -11.90 35.05 -8.86
CA SER A 60 -11.02 34.11 -8.17
C SER A 60 -11.45 32.67 -8.45
N ILE A 61 -10.46 31.81 -8.60
CA ILE A 61 -10.65 30.37 -8.75
C ILE A 61 -9.84 29.64 -7.68
N PRO A 62 -10.44 28.67 -6.95
CA PRO A 62 -9.69 27.87 -6.00
C PRO A 62 -8.55 27.09 -6.68
N VAL A 63 -7.35 27.12 -6.11
CA VAL A 63 -6.18 26.37 -6.60
C VAL A 63 -6.47 24.88 -6.71
N SER A 64 -7.35 24.35 -5.84
CA SER A 64 -7.80 22.95 -5.87
C SER A 64 -8.50 22.54 -7.18
N GLN A 65 -9.04 23.50 -7.95
CA GLN A 65 -9.68 23.27 -9.24
C GLN A 65 -8.73 23.48 -10.44
N VAL A 66 -7.53 23.98 -10.18
CA VAL A 66 -6.53 24.29 -11.21
C VAL A 66 -5.54 23.13 -11.33
N SER A 67 -5.19 22.77 -12.56
CA SER A 67 -4.18 21.75 -12.86
C SER A 67 -2.82 22.39 -13.15
N ARG A 68 -2.82 23.45 -13.96
CA ARG A 68 -1.65 24.25 -14.28
C ARG A 68 -2.06 25.64 -14.77
N ILE A 69 -1.12 26.57 -14.69
CA ILE A 69 -1.20 27.88 -15.35
C ILE A 69 -0.02 28.05 -16.29
N VAL A 70 -0.25 28.72 -17.42
CA VAL A 70 0.78 29.11 -18.37
C VAL A 70 0.72 30.62 -18.50
N LEU A 71 1.78 31.30 -18.08
CA LEU A 71 1.89 32.75 -18.16
C LEU A 71 2.27 33.19 -19.58
N SER A 72 2.01 34.45 -19.88
CA SER A 72 2.32 35.11 -21.15
C SER A 72 3.80 35.09 -21.52
N ASN A 73 4.69 34.97 -20.54
CA ASN A 73 6.13 34.75 -20.75
C ASN A 73 6.52 33.27 -21.00
N GLY A 74 5.55 32.37 -21.09
CA GLY A 74 5.74 30.93 -21.29
C GLY A 74 6.06 30.15 -20.03
N ARG A 75 6.13 30.78 -18.85
CA ARG A 75 6.35 30.08 -17.57
C ARG A 75 5.13 29.26 -17.20
N GLU A 76 5.35 27.97 -16.98
CA GLU A 76 4.33 27.03 -16.52
C GLU A 76 4.44 26.81 -15.00
N MET A 77 3.31 26.78 -14.30
CA MET A 77 3.23 26.36 -12.90
C MET A 77 2.15 25.29 -12.76
N THR A 78 2.51 24.13 -12.22
CA THR A 78 1.61 22.99 -12.06
C THR A 78 1.17 22.86 -10.61
N PHE A 79 -0.11 22.55 -10.39
CA PHE A 79 -0.70 22.38 -9.07
C PHE A 79 -1.11 20.91 -8.87
N LYS A 80 -0.34 20.20 -8.05
CA LYS A 80 -0.61 18.80 -7.69
C LYS A 80 -1.54 18.73 -6.48
N ASP A 81 -2.22 17.60 -6.33
CA ASP A 81 -2.95 17.26 -5.12
C ASP A 81 -1.94 17.00 -3.97
N PRO A 82 -1.99 17.73 -2.85
CA PRO A 82 -1.11 17.50 -1.70
C PRO A 82 -1.13 16.07 -1.12
N LEU A 83 -2.22 15.32 -1.30
CA LEU A 83 -2.29 13.92 -0.90
C LEU A 83 -1.53 12.99 -1.84
N GLN A 84 -1.22 13.42 -3.06
CA GLN A 84 -0.51 12.64 -4.07
C GLN A 84 0.87 13.21 -4.40
N ASP A 85 1.20 14.41 -3.92
CA ASP A 85 2.47 15.06 -4.17
C ASP A 85 3.58 14.49 -3.27
N GLU A 86 4.41 13.63 -3.86
CA GLU A 86 5.58 13.01 -3.22
C GLU A 86 6.56 14.03 -2.62
N SER A 87 6.67 15.23 -3.20
CA SER A 87 7.63 16.24 -2.73
C SER A 87 7.33 16.73 -1.30
N LEU A 88 6.05 16.74 -0.91
CA LEU A 88 5.57 17.14 0.42
C LEU A 88 5.93 16.14 1.53
N TYR A 89 6.43 14.96 1.15
CA TYR A 89 6.80 13.87 2.05
C TYR A 89 8.27 13.46 1.90
N SER A 90 9.10 14.33 1.32
CA SER A 90 10.53 14.07 1.10
C SER A 90 11.33 13.79 2.39
N GLU A 91 10.83 14.23 3.53
CA GLU A 91 11.41 13.96 4.85
C GLU A 91 10.95 12.63 5.48
N ASP A 92 9.86 12.05 4.98
CA ASP A 92 9.32 10.80 5.50
C ASP A 92 10.19 9.60 5.09
N ARG A 93 10.40 8.70 6.04
CA ARG A 93 11.05 7.41 5.77
C ARG A 93 10.11 6.53 4.93
N SER A 94 10.60 6.12 3.77
CA SER A 94 9.80 5.37 2.80
C SER A 94 9.83 3.84 3.01
N HIS A 95 10.68 3.38 3.93
CA HIS A 95 10.91 1.96 4.19
C HIS A 95 10.60 1.61 5.64
N ALA A 96 10.13 0.39 5.88
CA ALA A 96 9.87 -0.12 7.23
C ALA A 96 10.30 -1.57 7.37
N LEU A 97 10.92 -1.90 8.50
CA LEU A 97 11.16 -3.27 8.93
C LEU A 97 10.33 -3.55 10.18
N LYS A 98 9.52 -4.60 10.16
CA LYS A 98 8.56 -4.93 11.21
C LYS A 98 8.76 -6.35 11.70
N LEU A 99 8.65 -6.55 13.00
CA LEU A 99 8.58 -7.84 13.68
C LEU A 99 7.11 -8.16 13.96
N HIS A 100 6.69 -9.39 13.70
CA HIS A 100 5.40 -9.91 14.11
C HIS A 100 5.46 -10.23 15.60
N PHE A 101 5.04 -9.29 16.45
CA PHE A 101 5.31 -9.35 17.88
C PHE A 101 4.74 -10.62 18.56
N LEU A 102 3.57 -11.08 18.10
CA LEU A 102 2.91 -12.28 18.65
C LEU A 102 3.36 -13.59 17.99
N SER A 103 4.13 -13.55 16.90
CA SER A 103 4.54 -14.76 16.18
C SER A 103 5.30 -15.73 17.07
N ALA A 104 6.21 -15.20 17.90
CA ALA A 104 7.07 -15.98 18.78
C ALA A 104 6.29 -16.86 19.77
N LEU A 105 5.04 -16.50 20.09
CA LEU A 105 4.15 -17.27 20.97
C LEU A 105 3.50 -18.47 20.26
N THR A 106 3.67 -18.58 18.94
CA THR A 106 3.03 -19.58 18.07
C THR A 106 4.07 -20.27 17.19
N GLU A 107 5.20 -20.65 17.79
CA GLU A 107 6.28 -21.43 17.17
C GLU A 107 6.94 -20.83 15.92
N HIS A 108 6.79 -19.54 15.64
CA HIS A 108 7.45 -18.93 14.49
C HIS A 108 7.95 -17.52 14.78
N LEU A 109 8.89 -17.04 13.99
CA LEU A 109 9.31 -15.64 13.98
C LEU A 109 9.00 -15.04 12.62
N GLY A 110 8.13 -14.03 12.60
CA GLY A 110 7.73 -13.31 11.39
C GLY A 110 8.37 -11.94 11.27
N PHE A 111 8.88 -11.61 10.08
CA PHE A 111 9.38 -10.29 9.71
C PHE A 111 8.64 -9.75 8.49
N THR A 112 8.49 -8.43 8.41
CA THR A 112 7.91 -7.73 7.27
C THR A 112 8.81 -6.59 6.84
N TYR A 113 9.09 -6.54 5.56
CA TYR A 113 9.64 -5.36 4.91
C TYR A 113 8.51 -4.65 4.16
N GLU A 114 8.36 -3.35 4.41
CA GLU A 114 7.41 -2.47 3.73
C GLU A 114 8.16 -1.38 2.97
N LYS A 115 7.72 -1.09 1.75
CA LYS A 115 8.20 0.03 0.94
C LYS A 115 7.02 0.86 0.45
N SER A 116 7.06 2.17 0.71
CA SER A 116 6.16 3.14 0.10
C SER A 116 6.41 3.20 -1.41
N ILE A 117 5.35 3.08 -2.21
CA ILE A 117 5.43 3.26 -3.66
C ILE A 117 5.06 4.70 -4.02
N LYS A 118 4.03 5.22 -3.36
CA LYS A 118 3.52 6.59 -3.51
C LYS A 118 2.65 6.93 -2.32
N PRO A 119 2.33 8.21 -2.07
CA PRO A 119 1.43 8.60 -1.00
C PRO A 119 0.12 7.79 -1.01
N GLY A 120 -0.16 7.15 0.12
CA GLY A 120 -1.34 6.30 0.30
C GLY A 120 -1.21 4.88 -0.25
N ARG A 121 -0.06 4.45 -0.78
CA ARG A 121 0.17 3.08 -1.27
C ARG A 121 1.55 2.54 -0.93
N SER A 122 1.60 1.30 -0.46
CA SER A 122 2.86 0.60 -0.17
C SER A 122 2.81 -0.86 -0.56
N PHE A 123 3.98 -1.48 -0.68
CA PHE A 123 4.13 -2.92 -0.88
C PHE A 123 4.78 -3.55 0.34
N GLU A 124 4.24 -4.67 0.78
CA GLU A 124 4.78 -5.46 1.89
C GLU A 124 5.20 -6.84 1.42
N THR A 125 6.40 -7.24 1.83
CA THR A 125 6.88 -8.61 1.73
C THR A 125 7.15 -9.11 3.14
N GLU A 126 6.79 -10.35 3.43
CA GLU A 126 6.97 -10.94 4.73
C GLU A 126 7.59 -12.33 4.64
N LEU A 127 8.43 -12.63 5.62
CA LEU A 127 9.11 -13.90 5.78
C LEU A 127 8.89 -14.38 7.21
N GLY A 128 8.46 -15.62 7.36
CA GLY A 128 8.37 -16.28 8.66
C GLY A 128 9.23 -17.53 8.73
N LEU A 129 9.95 -17.68 9.82
CA LEU A 129 10.71 -18.89 10.14
C LEU A 129 9.90 -19.72 11.14
N ILE A 130 9.48 -20.91 10.73
CA ILE A 130 8.66 -21.83 11.52
C ILE A 130 9.60 -22.78 12.29
N GLY A 131 9.30 -23.00 13.56
CA GLY A 131 10.10 -23.81 14.49
C GLY A 131 11.08 -23.00 15.34
N ILE A 132 11.14 -21.68 15.15
CA ILE A 132 11.94 -20.76 15.95
C ILE A 132 10.95 -19.92 16.75
N GLY A 133 10.60 -20.38 17.96
CA GLY A 133 9.60 -19.73 18.81
C GLY A 133 9.30 -20.57 20.04
N PHE A 134 8.40 -20.09 20.89
CA PHE A 134 7.87 -20.91 21.97
C PHE A 134 6.95 -21.97 21.39
N ASN A 135 7.33 -23.22 21.63
CA ASN A 135 6.48 -24.38 21.40
C ASN A 135 5.74 -24.67 22.70
N THR A 136 4.41 -24.65 22.64
CA THR A 136 3.52 -24.93 23.77
C THR A 136 2.98 -26.37 23.73
N ASP A 137 3.30 -27.13 22.70
CA ASP A 137 2.87 -28.50 22.45
C ASP A 137 4.09 -29.38 22.16
N ASP A 138 4.65 -29.99 23.20
CA ASP A 138 5.84 -30.85 23.09
C ASP A 138 5.68 -32.02 22.12
N TYR A 139 4.43 -32.41 21.84
CA TYR A 139 4.08 -33.49 20.93
C TYR A 139 3.94 -33.06 19.48
N ASN A 140 3.91 -31.75 19.19
CA ASN A 140 3.72 -31.20 17.85
C ASN A 140 4.79 -30.16 17.56
N ARG A 141 5.73 -30.50 16.68
CA ARG A 141 6.83 -29.60 16.29
C ARG A 141 6.78 -29.36 14.81
N SER A 142 6.92 -28.11 14.39
CA SER A 142 7.03 -27.79 12.96
C SER A 142 8.31 -27.05 12.65
N GLN A 143 8.87 -27.30 11.47
CA GLN A 143 10.05 -26.60 10.99
C GLN A 143 9.87 -26.24 9.52
N GLY A 144 10.14 -24.99 9.16
CA GLY A 144 10.02 -24.55 7.77
C GLY A 144 9.97 -23.03 7.66
N ALA A 145 9.29 -22.54 6.63
CA ALA A 145 9.12 -21.12 6.42
C ALA A 145 7.80 -20.78 5.73
N TYR A 146 7.40 -19.52 5.84
CA TYR A 146 6.39 -18.96 4.96
C TYR A 146 6.87 -17.65 4.35
N VAL A 147 6.34 -17.34 3.18
CA VAL A 147 6.51 -16.06 2.51
C VAL A 147 5.13 -15.47 2.21
N SER A 148 5.02 -14.16 2.30
CA SER A 148 3.80 -13.47 1.84
C SER A 148 4.12 -12.14 1.21
N SER A 149 3.26 -11.72 0.30
CA SER A 149 3.37 -10.42 -0.37
C SER A 149 1.99 -9.78 -0.46
N GLY A 150 1.92 -8.47 -0.26
CA GLY A 150 0.66 -7.74 -0.32
C GLY A 150 0.81 -6.29 -0.73
N TYR A 151 -0.21 -5.77 -1.39
CA TYR A 151 -0.26 -4.38 -1.84
C TYR A 151 -1.23 -3.60 -0.94
N LYS A 152 -0.76 -2.57 -0.26
CA LYS A 152 -1.52 -1.81 0.74
C LYS A 152 -2.11 -0.55 0.11
N PHE A 153 -3.41 -0.37 0.29
CA PHE A 153 -4.15 0.84 -0.05
C PHE A 153 -4.54 1.56 1.25
N ILE A 154 -3.87 2.66 1.55
CA ILE A 154 -4.16 3.49 2.72
C ILE A 154 -5.35 4.38 2.39
N ARG A 155 -6.32 4.41 3.30
CA ARG A 155 -7.54 5.21 3.19
C ARG A 155 -7.21 6.69 3.25
N THR A 156 -7.69 7.44 2.26
CA THR A 156 -7.69 8.90 2.26
C THR A 156 -8.61 9.43 3.36
N PRO A 157 -8.35 10.61 3.95
CA PRO A 157 -9.24 11.17 4.97
C PRO A 157 -10.63 11.50 4.42
N ASP A 158 -11.65 11.44 5.28
CA ASP A 158 -13.07 11.56 4.88
C ASP A 158 -13.50 12.99 4.51
N PHE A 159 -12.76 14.00 5.00
CA PHE A 159 -12.98 15.41 4.66
C PHE A 159 -11.73 15.96 4.01
N TYR A 160 -11.88 16.66 2.89
CA TYR A 160 -10.76 17.26 2.17
C TYR A 160 -10.76 18.78 2.32
N THR A 161 -9.64 19.32 2.79
CA THR A 161 -9.34 20.76 2.73
C THR A 161 -8.13 20.93 1.81
N SER A 162 -8.03 22.07 1.12
CA SER A 162 -7.01 22.38 0.10
C SER A 162 -5.56 22.12 0.53
N HIS A 163 -5.30 22.11 1.84
CA HIS A 163 -3.97 21.95 2.45
C HIS A 163 -3.78 20.65 3.23
N MET A 164 -4.75 19.74 3.17
CA MET A 164 -4.67 18.51 3.93
C MET A 164 -3.70 17.54 3.24
N LYS A 165 -2.68 17.13 3.99
CA LYS A 165 -1.73 16.09 3.60
C LYS A 165 -1.80 14.92 4.58
N TYR A 166 -1.31 13.75 4.19
CA TYR A 166 -1.10 12.68 5.16
C TYR A 166 -0.11 13.15 6.23
N ALA A 167 -0.31 12.70 7.47
CA ALA A 167 0.67 12.97 8.52
C ALA A 167 1.99 12.21 8.29
N HIS A 168 1.94 11.10 7.53
CA HIS A 168 3.12 10.37 7.08
C HIS A 168 2.73 9.44 5.90
N LEU A 169 3.63 9.19 4.94
CA LEU A 169 3.46 8.30 3.77
C LEU A 169 2.82 6.93 4.07
N LEU A 170 3.18 6.32 5.21
CA LEU A 170 2.83 4.95 5.58
C LEU A 170 1.79 4.89 6.70
N LYS A 171 1.22 6.03 7.12
CA LYS A 171 0.29 6.12 8.25
C LYS A 171 -1.16 6.11 7.77
N GLY A 172 -1.99 5.30 8.42
CA GLY A 172 -3.44 5.32 8.23
C GLY A 172 -4.09 3.95 8.28
N SER A 173 -5.41 3.94 8.20
CA SER A 173 -6.19 2.72 7.99
C SER A 173 -6.01 2.24 6.56
N TYR A 174 -6.05 0.94 6.32
CA TYR A 174 -5.77 0.39 4.99
C TYR A 174 -6.56 -0.88 4.68
N ILE A 175 -6.62 -1.17 3.38
CA ILE A 175 -7.02 -2.47 2.82
C ILE A 175 -5.81 -3.05 2.09
N LYS A 176 -5.49 -4.33 2.33
CA LYS A 176 -4.32 -5.01 1.73
C LYS A 176 -4.70 -6.39 1.21
N PRO A 177 -4.94 -6.56 -0.11
CA PRO A 177 -4.87 -7.87 -0.74
C PRO A 177 -3.48 -8.48 -0.55
N GLN A 178 -3.45 -9.75 -0.15
CA GLN A 178 -2.24 -10.48 0.21
C GLN A 178 -2.32 -11.93 -0.27
N ILE A 179 -1.19 -12.43 -0.76
CA ILE A 179 -0.96 -13.86 -0.99
C ILE A 179 0.05 -14.38 0.04
N ILE A 180 -0.19 -15.58 0.55
CA ILE A 180 0.67 -16.29 1.50
C ILE A 180 0.96 -17.68 0.96
N LEU A 181 2.20 -18.13 1.11
CA LEU A 181 2.64 -19.50 0.86
C LEU A 181 3.49 -19.97 2.04
N SER A 182 3.16 -21.14 2.59
CA SER A 182 3.81 -21.77 3.72
C SER A 182 4.29 -23.15 3.31
N VAL A 183 5.56 -23.46 3.57
CA VAL A 183 6.17 -24.77 3.32
C VAL A 183 6.91 -25.19 4.58
N TYR A 184 6.46 -26.27 5.21
CA TYR A 184 7.03 -26.74 6.46
C TYR A 184 6.82 -28.23 6.66
N GLN A 185 7.72 -28.83 7.41
CA GLN A 185 7.56 -30.19 7.90
C GLN A 185 6.89 -30.12 9.27
N ASN A 186 5.90 -30.96 9.49
CA ASN A 186 5.26 -31.15 10.77
C ASN A 186 5.59 -32.53 11.34
N GLU A 187 6.07 -32.56 12.58
CA GLU A 187 6.31 -33.75 13.36
C GLU A 187 5.25 -33.81 14.46
N TYR A 188 4.55 -34.94 14.57
CA TYR A 188 3.59 -35.16 15.64
C TYR A 188 3.74 -36.59 16.20
N ASP A 189 3.49 -36.73 17.49
CA ASP A 189 3.50 -38.02 18.17
C ASP A 189 2.11 -38.67 18.08
N ASN A 190 2.06 -39.93 17.65
CA ASN A 190 0.85 -40.73 17.53
C ASN A 190 0.93 -41.93 18.49
N ASP A 191 0.00 -41.98 19.44
CA ASP A 191 -0.06 -43.02 20.46
C ASP A 191 -0.91 -44.20 19.97
N PHE A 192 -0.29 -45.36 19.90
CA PHE A 192 -0.95 -46.62 19.55
C PHE A 192 -1.16 -47.45 20.82
N PHE A 193 -2.39 -47.92 21.02
CA PHE A 193 -2.72 -48.86 22.09
C PHE A 193 -2.50 -50.30 21.59
N PHE A 194 -1.60 -51.02 22.24
CA PHE A 194 -1.36 -52.45 22.01
C PHE A 194 -1.55 -53.20 23.33
N GLY A 195 -2.69 -53.88 23.48
CA GLY A 195 -3.04 -54.55 24.74
C GLY A 195 -3.21 -53.54 25.89
N SER A 196 -2.48 -53.72 26.99
CA SER A 196 -2.45 -52.80 28.14
C SER A 196 -1.33 -51.75 28.10
N GLY A 197 -0.55 -51.67 27.01
CA GLY A 197 0.55 -50.72 26.85
C GLY A 197 0.28 -49.62 25.81
N VAL A 198 0.91 -48.47 26.01
CA VAL A 198 0.91 -47.33 25.06
C VAL A 198 2.27 -47.27 24.37
N THR A 199 2.28 -47.26 23.04
CA THR A 199 3.49 -47.04 22.24
C THR A 199 3.35 -45.76 21.44
N THR A 200 4.23 -44.79 21.68
CA THR A 200 4.26 -43.52 20.94
C THR A 200 5.16 -43.63 19.72
N ARG A 201 4.65 -43.28 18.53
CA ARG A 201 5.42 -43.19 17.29
C ARG A 201 5.41 -41.76 16.77
N ARG A 202 6.59 -41.22 16.48
CA ARG A 202 6.74 -39.93 15.82
C ARG A 202 6.53 -40.06 14.32
N ILE A 203 5.60 -39.27 13.77
CA ILE A 203 5.29 -39.21 12.34
C ILE A 203 5.70 -37.83 11.81
N LYS A 204 6.30 -37.80 10.61
CA LYS A 204 6.73 -36.57 9.93
C LYS A 204 5.92 -36.38 8.65
N ARG A 205 5.50 -35.15 8.36
CA ARG A 205 4.70 -34.80 7.18
C ARG A 205 5.13 -33.49 6.56
N ASP A 206 5.24 -33.47 5.24
CA ASP A 206 5.50 -32.25 4.48
C ASP A 206 4.19 -31.52 4.16
N VAL A 207 4.11 -30.27 4.57
CA VAL A 207 2.93 -29.42 4.41
C VAL A 207 3.25 -28.27 3.47
N VAL A 208 2.38 -28.10 2.47
CA VAL A 208 2.35 -26.96 1.57
C VAL A 208 0.96 -26.35 1.69
N ALA A 209 0.90 -25.09 2.13
CA ALA A 209 -0.34 -24.37 2.32
C ALA A 209 -0.24 -22.96 1.74
N GLY A 210 -1.35 -22.45 1.21
CA GLY A 210 -1.40 -21.08 0.68
C GLY A 210 -2.74 -20.41 0.96
N ALA A 211 -2.74 -19.08 0.89
CA ALA A 211 -3.94 -18.29 1.08
C ALA A 211 -3.95 -17.01 0.26
N LEU A 212 -5.15 -16.58 -0.13
CA LEU A 212 -5.45 -15.27 -0.68
C LEU A 212 -6.34 -14.54 0.31
N LEU A 213 -5.86 -13.43 0.87
CA LEU A 213 -6.52 -12.71 1.96
C LEU A 213 -6.70 -11.24 1.63
N LEU A 214 -7.83 -10.69 2.04
CA LEU A 214 -8.03 -9.25 2.12
C LEU A 214 -7.88 -8.83 3.57
N ASN A 215 -6.82 -8.08 3.87
CA ASN A 215 -6.53 -7.59 5.22
C ASN A 215 -7.06 -6.17 5.40
N PHE A 216 -7.69 -5.93 6.53
CA PHE A 216 -8.12 -4.61 6.99
C PHE A 216 -7.32 -4.26 8.23
N GLY A 217 -6.64 -3.12 8.22
CA GLY A 217 -5.74 -2.77 9.31
C GLY A 217 -5.55 -1.28 9.48
N LYS A 218 -4.72 -0.93 10.47
CA LYS A 218 -4.30 0.44 10.73
C LYS A 218 -2.85 0.47 11.14
N GLN A 219 -2.11 1.36 10.50
CA GLN A 219 -0.72 1.63 10.79
C GLN A 219 -0.56 2.99 11.46
N ILE A 220 0.08 2.99 12.63
CA ILE A 220 0.37 4.15 13.44
C ILE A 220 1.88 4.37 13.40
N ILE A 221 2.29 5.61 13.16
CA ILE A 221 3.69 6.01 13.09
C ILE A 221 3.97 7.08 14.14
N TYR A 222 5.07 6.88 14.85
CA TYR A 222 5.62 7.77 15.86
C TYR A 222 6.97 8.31 15.37
N ASP A 223 7.06 9.63 15.33
CA ASP A 223 8.29 10.38 15.09
C ASP A 223 9.11 9.94 13.87
N ASN A 224 8.45 9.51 12.78
CA ASN A 224 9.10 9.05 11.55
C ASN A 224 10.20 7.98 11.80
N ALA A 225 10.09 7.24 12.90
CA ALA A 225 11.12 6.31 13.35
C ALA A 225 10.54 4.96 13.78
N PHE A 226 9.40 4.96 14.45
CA PHE A 226 8.78 3.78 15.03
C PHE A 226 7.34 3.63 14.56
N LEU A 227 6.87 2.39 14.41
CA LEU A 227 5.49 2.12 14.00
C LEU A 227 4.88 0.93 14.74
N ILE A 228 3.56 0.97 14.85
CA ILE A 228 2.70 -0.14 15.27
C ILE A 228 1.68 -0.37 14.17
N ASP A 229 1.54 -1.61 13.74
CA ASP A 229 0.64 -2.01 12.67
C ASP A 229 -0.18 -3.23 13.10
N TYR A 230 -1.50 -3.12 13.03
CA TYR A 230 -2.41 -4.21 13.36
C TYR A 230 -3.43 -4.43 12.25
N SER A 231 -3.75 -5.69 11.98
CA SER A 231 -4.72 -6.06 10.95
C SER A 231 -5.45 -7.36 11.22
N VAL A 232 -6.63 -7.47 10.65
CA VAL A 232 -7.40 -8.71 10.54
C VAL A 232 -7.70 -8.96 9.07
N GLY A 233 -7.56 -10.20 8.62
CA GLY A 233 -7.80 -10.58 7.23
C GLY A 233 -8.74 -11.77 7.11
N ILE A 234 -9.45 -11.80 6.00
CA ILE A 234 -10.35 -12.87 5.60
C ILE A 234 -10.16 -13.17 4.10
N GLY A 235 -10.34 -14.41 3.69
CA GLY A 235 -10.28 -14.79 2.29
C GLY A 235 -10.32 -16.29 2.14
N TYR A 236 -9.48 -16.82 1.25
CA TYR A 236 -9.47 -18.23 0.89
C TYR A 236 -8.14 -18.91 1.20
N GLY A 237 -8.20 -20.12 1.74
CA GLY A 237 -7.03 -20.94 2.09
C GLY A 237 -7.09 -22.32 1.45
N PHE A 238 -5.92 -22.88 1.19
CA PHE A 238 -5.75 -24.23 0.65
C PHE A 238 -4.51 -24.88 1.25
N SER A 239 -4.54 -26.19 1.43
CA SER A 239 -3.36 -26.97 1.84
C SER A 239 -3.37 -28.34 1.17
N ASN A 240 -2.21 -29.00 1.15
CA ASN A 240 -2.08 -30.38 0.70
C ASN A 240 -2.56 -31.41 1.74
N LEU A 241 -2.97 -30.96 2.94
CA LEU A 241 -3.58 -31.81 3.95
C LEU A 241 -5.06 -31.96 3.62
N LYS A 242 -5.52 -33.20 3.47
CA LYS A 242 -6.91 -33.54 3.22
C LYS A 242 -7.49 -34.22 4.45
N ASN A 243 -8.77 -34.00 4.70
CA ASN A 243 -9.56 -34.92 5.52
C ASN A 243 -9.75 -36.19 4.69
N ASP A 244 -8.99 -37.23 4.99
CA ASP A 244 -9.30 -38.55 4.47
C ASP A 244 -10.35 -39.17 5.40
N GLU A 245 -11.60 -39.25 4.94
CA GLU A 245 -12.61 -40.15 5.52
C GLU A 245 -12.15 -41.59 5.28
N LEU A 246 -11.39 -42.16 6.21
CA LEU A 246 -11.10 -43.60 6.21
C LEU A 246 -12.05 -44.32 7.15
N ASP A 247 -12.78 -45.26 6.55
CA ASP A 247 -13.69 -46.21 7.18
C ASP A 247 -12.95 -46.99 8.29
N GLY A 248 -13.13 -46.59 9.56
CA GLY A 248 -12.58 -47.30 10.71
C GLY A 248 -11.64 -46.53 11.65
N GLY A 249 -11.97 -45.28 11.98
CA GLY A 249 -11.37 -44.55 13.11
C GLY A 249 -10.87 -43.16 12.71
N ASP A 250 -11.53 -42.11 13.22
CA ASP A 250 -11.21 -40.71 12.93
C ASP A 250 -9.78 -40.36 13.35
N VAL A 251 -8.84 -40.37 12.41
CA VAL A 251 -7.59 -39.62 12.54
C VAL A 251 -7.84 -38.27 11.87
N ASN A 252 -8.22 -37.27 12.67
CA ASN A 252 -8.39 -35.89 12.21
C ASN A 252 -7.03 -35.33 11.75
N ASP A 253 -6.75 -35.47 10.46
CA ASP A 253 -5.51 -35.03 9.81
C ASP A 253 -5.54 -33.56 9.36
N PHE A 254 -6.68 -32.89 9.56
CA PHE A 254 -6.84 -31.48 9.27
C PHE A 254 -6.14 -30.59 10.29
N ARG A 255 -5.28 -29.71 9.78
CA ARG A 255 -4.60 -28.67 10.56
C ARG A 255 -5.09 -27.30 10.10
N ALA A 256 -5.86 -26.63 10.95
CA ALA A 256 -6.36 -25.28 10.66
C ALA A 256 -5.23 -24.24 10.61
N PHE A 257 -4.24 -24.33 11.50
CA PHE A 257 -3.20 -23.30 11.63
C PHE A 257 -1.95 -23.57 10.77
N HIS A 258 -1.65 -22.65 9.85
CA HIS A 258 -0.54 -22.72 8.89
C HIS A 258 0.47 -21.57 9.04
N TYR A 259 0.68 -21.07 10.27
CA TYR A 259 1.66 -20.05 10.70
C TYR A 259 1.50 -18.63 10.12
N GLY A 260 1.02 -18.49 8.89
CA GLY A 260 0.67 -17.20 8.27
C GLY A 260 -0.82 -16.88 8.29
N PHE A 261 -1.67 -17.91 8.42
CA PHE A 261 -3.13 -17.87 8.40
C PHE A 261 -3.73 -19.11 9.06
N ILE A 262 -5.02 -19.03 9.39
CA ILE A 262 -5.86 -20.15 9.81
C ILE A 262 -6.80 -20.46 8.65
N ALA A 263 -6.76 -21.70 8.15
CA ALA A 263 -7.73 -22.22 7.21
C ALA A 263 -8.95 -22.80 7.95
N GLY A 264 -10.11 -22.62 7.35
CA GLY A 264 -11.32 -23.38 7.66
C GLY A 264 -11.19 -24.82 7.16
N ASP A 265 -12.19 -25.61 7.53
CA ASP A 265 -12.24 -27.05 7.27
C ASP A 265 -12.14 -27.40 5.76
N SER A 266 -11.90 -28.68 5.44
CA SER A 266 -11.77 -29.19 4.05
C SER A 266 -12.95 -28.80 3.15
N ASN A 267 -14.14 -28.63 3.72
CA ASN A 267 -15.36 -28.27 3.00
C ASN A 267 -15.63 -26.76 2.93
N SER A 268 -14.84 -25.95 3.63
CA SER A 268 -14.96 -24.49 3.63
C SER A 268 -13.59 -23.85 3.47
N PRO A 269 -13.21 -23.44 2.24
CA PRO A 269 -11.89 -22.90 1.97
C PRO A 269 -11.72 -21.47 2.51
N ILE A 270 -12.41 -21.09 3.60
CA ILE A 270 -12.26 -19.79 4.25
C ILE A 270 -10.90 -19.75 4.92
N ALA A 271 -10.21 -18.61 4.87
CA ALA A 271 -9.02 -18.37 5.65
C ALA A 271 -9.11 -17.05 6.38
N VAL A 272 -8.53 -17.00 7.57
CA VAL A 272 -8.46 -15.80 8.39
C VAL A 272 -7.05 -15.59 8.93
N ASN A 273 -6.69 -14.34 9.20
CA ASN A 273 -5.47 -14.03 9.95
C ASN A 273 -5.68 -12.82 10.85
N ALA A 274 -4.82 -12.71 11.86
CA ALA A 274 -4.71 -11.51 12.69
C ALA A 274 -3.22 -11.24 12.91
N ARG A 275 -2.82 -9.97 12.84
CA ARG A 275 -1.41 -9.57 12.93
C ARG A 275 -1.27 -8.36 13.83
N LEU A 276 -0.26 -8.41 14.69
CA LEU A 276 0.25 -7.29 15.44
C LEU A 276 1.75 -7.19 15.15
N LYS A 277 2.16 -6.09 14.53
CA LYS A 277 3.51 -5.83 14.09
C LYS A 277 4.04 -4.57 14.76
N ILE A 278 5.32 -4.64 15.13
CA ILE A 278 6.07 -3.51 15.67
C ILE A 278 7.27 -3.29 14.76
N GLY A 279 7.54 -2.06 14.35
CA GLY A 279 8.57 -1.81 13.37
C GLY A 279 9.35 -0.52 13.55
N LEU A 280 10.48 -0.48 12.84
CA LEU A 280 11.33 0.69 12.69
C LEU A 280 11.28 1.15 11.24
N LEU A 281 11.22 2.46 11.06
CA LEU A 281 11.29 3.10 9.77
C LEU A 281 12.76 3.27 9.36
N LEU A 282 13.05 3.00 8.10
CA LEU A 282 14.39 3.08 7.50
C LEU A 282 14.40 4.19 6.46
N LYS A 283 15.54 4.84 6.33
CA LYS A 283 15.72 5.91 5.34
C LYS A 283 15.71 5.35 3.93
#